data_AF-A0A1H5XID3-F1
#
_entry.id   AF-A0A1H5XID3-F1
#
_cell.length_a   1.000
_cell.length_b   1.000
_cell.length_c   1.000
_cell.angle_alpha   90.00
_cell.angle_beta   90.00
_cell.angle_gamma   90.00
#
_symmetry.space_group_name_H-M   'P 1'
#
loop_
_entity.id
_entity.type
_entity.pdbx_description
1 polymer ?
#
loop_
_entity_poly.entity_id
_entity_poly.type
_entity_poly.pdbx_seq_one_letter_code
_entity_poly.pdbx_strand_id
1 'polypeptide(L)'
;MTSHPRSGLLCLTLFTATAANAECPQGQYDFNSCRIEGRNTEVSVCYDNNTVTYSYGPLGKPPELFLTEPIATVDYQPWHGVGKAIFESVTFYNGDYAYQVGGGFDRPFTEEEMEQGPHHFGWIDISKNGKSLATLECVPDTVSFGFGGAIYDVKEAAGYEWDDLALSWIDKAIKVSEPPLLISQQGANGPKDCLPASEFSLGGVTIYDTAMSLAKLGSPEATSATTPQGLPIDQITAHGLEISLMDEAVIGITAATEDWPTPSGLKVGLTRGEVVRILGHVPAGVYAADDQFKLPICPTGEGDASEWTAEIDFGQDRRVATIGFLGPLP
;
A
#
# COMPACT_ATOMS: atom_id res chain seq x y z
N MET A 1 -32.22 -66.28 -31.56
CA MET A 1 -32.93 -65.01 -31.25
C MET A 1 -33.25 -65.00 -29.77
N THR A 2 -32.36 -64.42 -28.95
CA THR A 2 -32.62 -64.16 -27.52
C THR A 2 -31.74 -63.00 -27.08
N SER A 3 -32.29 -61.78 -27.12
CA SER A 3 -31.64 -60.56 -26.64
C SER A 3 -31.85 -60.40 -25.13
N HIS A 4 -30.76 -60.26 -24.37
CA HIS A 4 -30.80 -59.79 -22.98
C HIS A 4 -30.74 -58.26 -22.96
N PRO A 5 -31.61 -57.55 -22.22
CA PRO A 5 -31.40 -56.13 -21.95
C PRO A 5 -30.42 -55.96 -20.78
N ARG A 6 -29.33 -55.22 -21.01
CA ARG A 6 -28.45 -54.70 -19.96
C ARG A 6 -29.10 -53.48 -19.34
N SER A 7 -29.65 -53.62 -18.13
CA SER A 7 -30.02 -52.49 -17.28
C SER A 7 -28.76 -51.74 -16.85
N GLY A 8 -28.53 -50.58 -17.44
CA GLY A 8 -27.54 -49.62 -16.96
C GLY A 8 -28.10 -48.88 -15.75
N LEU A 9 -27.49 -49.13 -14.59
CA LEU A 9 -27.76 -48.40 -13.35
C LEU A 9 -27.07 -47.03 -13.48
N LEU A 10 -27.85 -45.98 -13.76
CA LEU A 10 -27.38 -44.60 -13.79
C LEU A 10 -27.16 -44.14 -12.35
N CYS A 11 -25.89 -44.11 -11.91
CA CYS A 11 -25.49 -43.60 -10.61
C CYS A 11 -25.56 -42.07 -10.65
N LEU A 12 -26.64 -41.48 -10.13
CA LEU A 12 -26.76 -40.04 -9.94
C LEU A 12 -25.79 -39.62 -8.82
N THR A 13 -24.62 -39.09 -9.18
CA THR A 13 -23.75 -38.38 -8.24
C THR A 13 -24.40 -37.05 -7.88
N LEU A 14 -25.04 -36.99 -6.70
CA LEU A 14 -25.42 -35.73 -6.07
C LEU A 14 -24.15 -34.95 -5.75
N PHE A 15 -23.91 -33.86 -6.49
CA PHE A 15 -23.01 -32.80 -6.02
C PHE A 15 -23.72 -32.09 -4.86
N THR A 16 -23.33 -32.40 -3.64
CA THR A 16 -23.68 -31.57 -2.48
C THR A 16 -22.95 -30.25 -2.62
N ALA A 17 -23.66 -29.19 -3.00
CA ALA A 17 -23.17 -27.83 -2.83
C ALA A 17 -23.04 -27.61 -1.33
N THR A 18 -21.81 -27.60 -0.82
CA THR A 18 -21.53 -27.13 0.54
C THR A 18 -21.93 -25.67 0.61
N ALA A 19 -22.94 -25.39 1.44
CA ALA A 19 -23.23 -24.03 1.87
C ALA A 19 -21.95 -23.48 2.52
N ALA A 20 -21.38 -22.43 1.93
CA ALA A 20 -20.38 -21.63 2.61
C ALA A 20 -21.10 -20.95 3.78
N ASN A 21 -20.96 -21.55 4.97
CA ASN A 21 -21.21 -20.83 6.21
C ASN A 21 -20.11 -19.78 6.37
N ALA A 22 -20.36 -18.74 7.15
CA ALA A 22 -19.39 -17.70 7.52
C ALA A 22 -18.28 -18.22 8.47
N GLU A 23 -17.78 -19.41 8.17
CA GLU A 23 -16.55 -19.95 8.70
C GLU A 23 -15.46 -19.69 7.66
N CYS A 24 -14.22 -19.57 8.14
CA CYS A 24 -13.09 -19.38 7.24
C CYS A 24 -13.04 -20.48 6.17
N PRO A 25 -12.64 -20.14 4.93
CA PRO A 25 -12.43 -21.14 3.89
C PRO A 25 -11.58 -22.30 4.40
N GLN A 26 -11.83 -23.50 3.87
CA GLN A 26 -11.11 -24.69 4.33
C GLN A 26 -9.59 -24.49 4.26
N GLY A 27 -8.92 -24.61 5.41
CA GLY A 27 -7.47 -24.41 5.53
C GLY A 27 -7.04 -23.02 5.98
N GLN A 28 -7.99 -22.09 6.13
CA GLN A 28 -7.75 -20.77 6.72
C GLN A 28 -8.18 -20.72 8.18
N TYR A 29 -7.63 -19.74 8.90
CA TYR A 29 -7.87 -19.44 10.30
C TYR A 29 -8.55 -18.08 10.44
N ASP A 30 -9.38 -17.92 11.47
CA ASP A 30 -10.04 -16.65 11.79
C ASP A 30 -9.00 -15.65 12.31
N PHE A 31 -8.93 -14.48 11.69
CA PHE A 31 -8.15 -13.34 12.20
C PHE A 31 -9.06 -12.42 13.02
N ASN A 32 -10.14 -11.95 12.40
CA ASN A 32 -11.22 -11.29 13.11
C ASN A 32 -12.58 -11.51 12.44
N SER A 33 -13.64 -11.57 13.25
CA SER A 33 -15.01 -11.66 12.75
C SER A 33 -15.99 -10.99 13.70
N CYS A 34 -17.10 -10.47 13.17
CA CYS A 34 -18.17 -9.90 13.99
C CYS A 34 -19.50 -9.75 13.24
N ARG A 35 -20.58 -9.55 14.00
CA ARG A 35 -21.86 -9.09 13.48
C ARG A 35 -21.93 -7.57 13.51
N ILE A 36 -22.51 -6.97 12.48
CA ILE A 36 -22.60 -5.51 12.37
C ILE A 36 -23.81 -4.98 13.13
N GLU A 37 -23.61 -3.94 13.94
CA GLU A 37 -24.66 -3.32 14.73
C GLU A 37 -25.77 -2.74 13.83
N GLY A 38 -27.02 -2.97 14.24
CA GLY A 38 -28.19 -2.49 13.52
C GLY A 38 -28.43 -3.15 12.16
N ARG A 39 -27.67 -4.20 11.81
CA ARG A 39 -27.78 -4.92 10.53
C ARG A 39 -27.85 -6.43 10.73
N ASN A 40 -28.44 -7.12 9.76
CA ASN A 40 -28.42 -8.59 9.70
C ASN A 40 -27.27 -9.08 8.80
N THR A 41 -26.07 -8.55 9.05
CA THR A 41 -24.85 -8.82 8.28
C THR A 41 -23.67 -9.11 9.20
N GLU A 42 -22.68 -9.84 8.69
CA GLU A 42 -21.41 -10.12 9.35
C GLU A 42 -20.23 -9.78 8.45
N VAL A 43 -19.07 -9.64 9.09
CA VAL A 43 -17.77 -9.54 8.45
C VAL A 43 -16.84 -10.59 9.05
N SER A 44 -15.98 -11.17 8.21
CA SER A 44 -14.90 -12.03 8.67
C SER A 44 -13.66 -11.82 7.79
N VAL A 45 -12.51 -11.76 8.45
CA VAL A 45 -11.19 -11.82 7.85
C VAL A 45 -10.54 -13.13 8.25
N CYS A 46 -10.08 -13.88 7.26
CA CYS A 46 -9.42 -15.15 7.46
C CYS A 46 -8.05 -15.13 6.80
N TYR A 47 -7.15 -16.00 7.25
CA TYR A 47 -5.80 -16.08 6.69
C TYR A 47 -5.26 -17.51 6.63
N ASP A 48 -4.31 -17.72 5.73
CA ASP A 48 -3.39 -18.85 5.73
C ASP A 48 -1.96 -18.35 5.52
N ASN A 49 -1.04 -19.25 5.17
CA ASN A 49 0.37 -18.90 4.95
C ASN A 49 0.61 -18.07 3.67
N ASN A 50 -0.39 -17.92 2.81
CA ASN A 50 -0.25 -17.36 1.46
C ASN A 50 -1.19 -16.17 1.22
N THR A 51 -2.39 -16.20 1.80
CA THR A 51 -3.44 -15.22 1.52
C THR A 51 -4.20 -14.81 2.78
N VAL A 52 -4.78 -13.62 2.71
CA VAL A 52 -5.82 -13.12 3.62
C VAL A 52 -7.09 -12.92 2.81
N THR A 53 -8.23 -13.31 3.35
CA THR A 53 -9.53 -13.15 2.71
C THR A 53 -10.42 -12.25 3.55
N TYR A 54 -11.28 -11.50 2.87
CA TYR A 54 -12.32 -10.67 3.46
C TYR A 54 -13.66 -11.16 2.97
N SER A 55 -14.63 -11.22 3.87
CA SER A 55 -16.01 -11.55 3.54
C SER A 55 -16.97 -10.60 4.26
N TYR A 56 -17.98 -10.10 3.54
CA TYR A 56 -19.07 -9.30 4.09
C TYR A 56 -20.39 -9.73 3.45
N GLY A 57 -21.42 -9.93 4.27
CA GLY A 57 -22.75 -10.29 3.75
C GLY A 57 -23.76 -10.64 4.84
N PRO A 58 -24.94 -11.13 4.44
CA PRO A 58 -25.99 -11.49 5.38
C PRO A 58 -25.61 -12.70 6.24
N LEU A 59 -26.05 -12.70 7.51
CA LEU A 59 -25.76 -13.78 8.45
C LEU A 59 -26.12 -15.17 7.91
N GLY A 60 -25.16 -16.09 7.92
CA GLY A 60 -25.36 -17.49 7.53
C GLY A 60 -25.71 -17.67 6.05
N LYS A 61 -25.39 -16.69 5.20
CA LYS A 61 -25.56 -16.75 3.74
C LYS A 61 -24.21 -16.53 3.05
N PRO A 62 -24.10 -16.87 1.75
CA PRO A 62 -22.92 -16.51 0.98
C PRO A 62 -22.62 -15.00 1.07
N PRO A 63 -21.34 -14.61 1.18
CA PRO A 63 -20.96 -13.21 1.26
C PRO A 63 -21.37 -12.46 -0.02
N GLU A 64 -21.80 -11.22 0.14
CA GLU A 64 -22.10 -10.31 -0.97
C GLU A 64 -20.83 -9.68 -1.55
N LEU A 65 -19.79 -9.54 -0.71
CA LEU A 65 -18.46 -9.10 -1.10
C LEU A 65 -17.42 -10.07 -0.53
N PHE A 66 -16.59 -10.62 -1.40
CA PHE A 66 -15.48 -11.50 -1.03
C PHE A 66 -14.21 -11.03 -1.76
N LEU A 67 -13.15 -10.76 -1.00
CA LEU A 67 -11.87 -10.29 -1.51
C LEU A 67 -10.74 -11.20 -1.02
N THR A 68 -9.64 -11.27 -1.76
CA THR A 68 -8.49 -12.10 -1.43
C THR A 68 -7.22 -11.34 -1.78
N GLU A 69 -6.32 -11.23 -0.81
CA GLU A 69 -5.05 -10.53 -0.94
C GLU A 69 -3.89 -11.46 -0.56
N PRO A 70 -2.78 -11.47 -1.31
CA PRO A 70 -1.55 -12.15 -0.88
C PRO A 70 -1.01 -11.60 0.44
N ILE A 71 -0.41 -12.46 1.27
CA ILE A 71 0.27 -12.06 2.51
C ILE A 71 1.37 -11.01 2.26
N ALA A 72 2.05 -11.09 1.11
CA ALA A 72 3.06 -10.13 0.70
C ALA A 72 2.52 -8.69 0.57
N THR A 73 1.33 -8.54 -0.01
CA THR A 73 0.81 -7.24 -0.43
C THR A 73 -0.27 -6.69 0.49
N VAL A 74 -0.95 -7.55 1.27
CA VAL A 74 -2.03 -7.14 2.17
C VAL A 74 -1.58 -6.04 3.13
N ASP A 75 -2.40 -5.00 3.25
CA ASP A 75 -2.18 -3.87 4.15
C ASP A 75 -2.70 -4.23 5.55
N TYR A 76 -1.84 -4.90 6.30
CA TYR A 76 -2.07 -5.29 7.69
C TYR A 76 -1.32 -4.33 8.61
N GLN A 77 -1.99 -3.79 9.62
CA GLN A 77 -1.42 -2.91 10.62
C GLN A 77 -1.56 -3.56 12.01
N PRO A 78 -0.44 -3.98 12.65
CA PRO A 78 -0.45 -4.49 14.01
C PRO A 78 -0.67 -3.34 15.02
N TRP A 79 -0.95 -3.71 16.27
CA TRP A 79 -1.01 -2.75 17.36
C TRP A 79 0.39 -2.17 17.63
N HIS A 80 0.52 -0.85 17.62
CA HIS A 80 1.78 -0.14 17.83
C HIS A 80 2.27 -0.11 19.30
N GLY A 81 1.69 -0.93 20.18
CA GLY A 81 2.15 -1.08 21.56
C GLY A 81 1.77 0.05 22.54
N VAL A 82 0.97 1.03 22.14
CA VAL A 82 0.56 2.17 23.00
C VAL A 82 -0.96 2.26 23.15
N GLY A 83 -1.41 2.67 24.33
CA GLY A 83 -2.82 2.95 24.64
C GLY A 83 -3.56 1.78 25.29
N LYS A 84 -4.72 2.05 25.91
CA LYS A 84 -5.54 1.02 26.59
C LYS A 84 -6.12 0.00 25.61
N ALA A 85 -6.61 0.51 24.48
CA ALA A 85 -7.14 -0.24 23.36
C ALA A 85 -6.01 -0.97 22.63
N ILE A 86 -6.09 -2.30 22.61
CA ILE A 86 -5.28 -3.16 21.75
C ILE A 86 -6.14 -3.49 20.53
N PHE A 87 -5.64 -3.18 19.35
CA PHE A 87 -6.34 -3.47 18.11
C PHE A 87 -5.37 -3.67 16.97
N GLU A 88 -5.82 -4.46 15.99
CA GLU A 88 -5.13 -4.67 14.73
C GLU A 88 -6.14 -4.48 13.59
N SER A 89 -5.65 -4.20 12.40
CA SER A 89 -6.53 -3.98 11.25
C SER A 89 -5.94 -4.49 9.94
N VAL A 90 -6.82 -4.83 9.01
CA VAL A 90 -6.48 -5.23 7.65
C VAL A 90 -7.30 -4.41 6.67
N THR A 91 -6.65 -3.79 5.68
CA THR A 91 -7.31 -3.03 4.62
C THR A 91 -7.33 -3.84 3.33
N PHE A 92 -8.53 -3.99 2.76
CA PHE A 92 -8.75 -4.62 1.45
C PHE A 92 -9.15 -3.55 0.42
N TYR A 93 -8.55 -3.61 -0.76
CA TYR A 93 -8.80 -2.64 -1.83
C TYR A 93 -9.66 -3.28 -2.94
N ASN A 94 -10.62 -2.53 -3.48
CA ASN A 94 -11.44 -2.93 -4.62
C ASN A 94 -11.70 -1.72 -5.53
N GLY A 95 -10.78 -1.50 -6.47
CA GLY A 95 -10.73 -0.28 -7.29
C GLY A 95 -10.53 0.95 -6.40
N ASP A 96 -11.41 1.93 -6.54
CA ASP A 96 -11.36 3.17 -5.76
C ASP A 96 -11.72 2.98 -4.28
N TYR A 97 -12.27 1.83 -3.88
CA TYR A 97 -12.77 1.59 -2.52
C TYR A 97 -11.73 0.87 -1.65
N ALA A 98 -11.68 1.23 -0.38
CA ALA A 98 -10.95 0.50 0.65
C ALA A 98 -11.86 0.10 1.81
N TYR A 99 -11.66 -1.10 2.34
CA TYR A 99 -12.38 -1.68 3.47
C TYR A 99 -11.37 -2.05 4.54
N GLN A 100 -11.17 -1.16 5.51
CA GLN A 100 -10.33 -1.43 6.66
C GLN A 100 -11.18 -2.10 7.74
N VAL A 101 -10.86 -3.36 8.04
CA VAL A 101 -11.53 -4.12 9.09
C VAL A 101 -10.63 -4.15 10.30
N GLY A 102 -11.16 -3.71 11.44
CA GLY A 102 -10.46 -3.71 12.71
C GLY A 102 -11.12 -4.61 13.75
N GLY A 103 -10.30 -5.23 14.59
CA GLY A 103 -10.73 -5.98 15.78
C GLY A 103 -9.84 -5.62 16.96
N GLY A 104 -10.43 -5.52 18.14
CA GLY A 104 -9.69 -5.10 19.32
C GLY A 104 -10.42 -5.34 20.64
N PHE A 105 -9.73 -5.01 21.71
CA PHE A 105 -10.31 -4.93 23.05
C PHE A 105 -9.58 -3.91 23.92
N ASP A 106 -10.30 -3.39 24.91
CA ASP A 106 -9.73 -2.55 25.96
C ASP A 106 -9.17 -3.40 27.10
N ARG A 107 -7.91 -3.11 27.48
CA ARG A 107 -7.31 -3.74 28.65
C ARG A 107 -7.95 -3.25 29.95
N PRO A 108 -8.33 -4.13 30.87
CA PRO A 108 -8.81 -3.71 32.19
C PRO A 108 -7.64 -3.18 33.04
N PHE A 109 -7.84 -2.04 33.72
CA PHE A 109 -6.86 -1.43 34.62
C PHE A 109 -7.40 -1.20 36.04
N THR A 110 -8.72 -1.23 36.25
CA THR A 110 -9.35 -1.15 37.58
C THR A 110 -9.84 -2.52 38.04
N GLU A 111 -10.07 -2.70 39.35
CA GLU A 111 -10.66 -3.94 39.89
C GLU A 111 -12.03 -4.22 39.27
N GLU A 112 -12.87 -3.20 39.09
CA GLU A 112 -14.18 -3.31 38.44
C GLU A 112 -14.07 -3.78 36.99
N GLU A 113 -13.11 -3.23 36.22
CA GLU A 113 -12.87 -3.66 34.84
C GLU A 113 -12.32 -5.08 34.77
N MET A 114 -11.47 -5.47 35.74
CA MET A 114 -10.93 -6.82 35.80
C MET A 114 -12.03 -7.87 36.07
N GLU A 115 -13.06 -7.53 36.83
CA GLU A 115 -14.23 -8.39 37.05
C GLU A 115 -15.11 -8.54 35.79
N GLN A 116 -15.21 -7.49 34.98
CA GLN A 116 -15.98 -7.48 33.73
C GLN A 116 -15.25 -8.15 32.56
N GLY A 117 -13.91 -8.23 32.65
CA GLY A 117 -13.07 -8.71 31.57
C GLY A 117 -12.83 -7.65 30.49
N PRO A 118 -12.10 -8.00 29.42
CA PRO A 118 -11.80 -7.07 28.33
C PRO A 118 -13.09 -6.67 27.58
N HIS A 119 -13.24 -5.39 27.29
CA HIS A 119 -14.33 -4.89 26.45
C HIS A 119 -13.91 -4.97 24.98
N HIS A 120 -14.57 -5.84 24.21
CA HIS A 120 -14.26 -6.05 22.80
C HIS A 120 -14.94 -5.01 21.91
N PHE A 121 -14.28 -4.67 20.79
CA PHE A 121 -14.82 -3.80 19.76
C PHE A 121 -14.27 -4.20 18.40
N GLY A 122 -14.97 -3.80 17.35
CA GLY A 122 -14.56 -4.05 15.97
C GLY A 122 -15.30 -3.12 15.03
N TRP A 123 -14.75 -2.91 13.85
CA TRP A 123 -15.32 -1.98 12.89
C TRP A 123 -14.94 -2.32 11.45
N ILE A 124 -15.67 -1.70 10.51
CA ILE A 124 -15.28 -1.58 9.12
C ILE A 124 -15.29 -0.11 8.74
N ASP A 125 -14.12 0.46 8.45
CA ASP A 125 -14.01 1.77 7.83
C ASP A 125 -14.00 1.61 6.31
N ILE A 126 -14.97 2.26 5.65
CA ILE A 126 -15.15 2.23 4.21
C ILE A 126 -14.74 3.59 3.66
N SER A 127 -13.77 3.60 2.74
CA SER A 127 -13.32 4.83 2.07
C SER A 127 -13.40 4.68 0.56
N LYS A 128 -13.41 5.82 -0.13
CA LYS A 128 -13.25 5.92 -1.58
C LYS A 128 -12.23 6.98 -1.91
N ASN A 129 -11.20 6.64 -2.68
CA ASN A 129 -10.09 7.53 -3.02
C ASN A 129 -9.49 8.18 -1.76
N GLY A 130 -9.22 7.36 -0.73
CA GLY A 130 -8.72 7.81 0.57
C GLY A 130 -9.71 8.60 1.45
N LYS A 131 -10.91 8.94 0.95
CA LYS A 131 -11.92 9.69 1.71
C LYS A 131 -12.91 8.75 2.39
N SER A 132 -13.03 8.84 3.72
CA SER A 132 -14.02 8.07 4.48
C SER A 132 -15.45 8.33 3.98
N LEU A 133 -16.20 7.25 3.79
CA LEU A 133 -17.60 7.23 3.37
C LEU A 133 -18.53 6.80 4.51
N ALA A 134 -18.14 5.78 5.26
CA ALA A 134 -18.91 5.22 6.36
C ALA A 134 -18.03 4.39 7.28
N THR A 135 -18.46 4.28 8.54
CA THR A 135 -17.93 3.33 9.52
C THR A 135 -19.07 2.42 9.96
N LEU A 136 -18.82 1.12 9.99
CA LEU A 136 -19.76 0.11 10.48
C LEU A 136 -19.21 -0.50 11.75
N GLU A 137 -19.92 -0.33 12.86
CA GLU A 137 -19.50 -0.87 14.16
C GLU A 137 -19.97 -2.32 14.34
N CYS A 138 -19.15 -3.11 15.03
CA CYS A 138 -19.49 -4.47 15.44
C CYS A 138 -20.35 -4.46 16.71
N VAL A 139 -21.20 -5.48 16.86
CA VAL A 139 -21.80 -5.82 18.16
C VAL A 139 -20.69 -6.39 19.06
N PRO A 140 -20.36 -5.76 20.21
CA PRO A 140 -19.21 -6.13 21.05
C PRO A 140 -19.11 -7.63 21.38
N ASP A 141 -20.21 -8.23 21.82
CA ASP A 141 -20.26 -9.65 22.24
C ASP A 141 -20.07 -10.65 21.09
N THR A 142 -19.99 -10.16 19.84
CA THR A 142 -19.83 -11.00 18.65
C THR A 142 -18.44 -10.88 18.04
N VAL A 143 -17.59 -9.99 18.56
CA VAL A 143 -16.24 -9.78 18.09
C VAL A 143 -15.36 -10.98 18.47
N SER A 144 -14.91 -11.71 17.46
CA SER A 144 -13.80 -12.66 17.56
C SER A 144 -12.52 -11.91 17.17
N PHE A 145 -11.58 -11.77 18.11
CA PHE A 145 -10.26 -11.21 17.83
C PHE A 145 -9.24 -11.78 18.81
N GLY A 146 -8.21 -12.42 18.28
CA GLY A 146 -7.06 -12.90 19.04
C GLY A 146 -5.88 -11.96 18.85
N PHE A 147 -5.54 -11.17 19.87
CA PHE A 147 -4.34 -10.34 19.81
C PHE A 147 -3.07 -11.20 19.83
N GLY A 148 -2.13 -10.84 18.95
CA GLY A 148 -0.80 -11.44 18.90
C GLY A 148 -0.74 -12.65 17.97
N GLY A 149 0.21 -12.60 17.04
CA GLY A 149 0.44 -13.64 16.05
C GLY A 149 -0.40 -13.46 14.77
N ALA A 150 -0.94 -14.56 14.26
CA ALA A 150 -1.81 -14.59 13.08
C ALA A 150 -1.14 -13.98 11.82
N ILE A 151 -1.73 -12.93 11.23
CA ILE A 151 -1.23 -12.28 10.02
C ILE A 151 0.19 -11.72 10.25
N TYR A 152 0.51 -11.29 11.47
CA TYR A 152 1.86 -10.86 11.83
C TYR A 152 2.89 -11.98 11.61
N ASP A 153 2.63 -13.16 12.18
CA ASP A 153 3.56 -14.30 12.12
C ASP A 153 3.76 -14.81 10.68
N VAL A 154 2.68 -14.89 9.89
CA VAL A 154 2.78 -15.34 8.50
C VAL A 154 3.46 -14.30 7.61
N LYS A 155 3.32 -13.00 7.88
CA LYS A 155 4.13 -11.96 7.21
C LYS A 155 5.60 -12.04 7.58
N GLU A 156 5.93 -12.24 8.86
CA GLU A 156 7.32 -12.43 9.28
C GLU A 156 7.95 -13.67 8.65
N ALA A 157 7.21 -14.78 8.60
CA ALA A 157 7.62 -16.02 7.94
C ALA A 157 7.76 -15.85 6.42
N ALA A 158 6.98 -14.96 5.80
CA ALA A 158 7.10 -14.59 4.40
C ALA A 158 8.27 -13.64 4.11
N GLY A 159 9.07 -13.27 5.13
CA GLY A 159 10.27 -12.47 4.96
C GLY A 159 10.07 -10.97 5.17
N TYR A 160 8.96 -10.54 5.78
CA TYR A 160 8.71 -9.14 6.09
C TYR A 160 9.08 -8.81 7.54
N GLU A 161 9.36 -7.53 7.82
CA GLU A 161 9.46 -6.97 9.17
C GLU A 161 8.57 -5.74 9.29
N TRP A 162 8.00 -5.53 10.48
CA TRP A 162 7.25 -4.33 10.79
C TRP A 162 8.19 -3.20 11.23
N ASP A 163 8.05 -2.03 10.62
CA ASP A 163 8.71 -0.80 11.04
C ASP A 163 7.70 0.09 11.77
N ASP A 164 7.86 0.19 13.09
CA ASP A 164 7.03 1.02 13.97
C ASP A 164 7.13 2.52 13.66
N LEU A 165 8.25 2.99 13.10
CA LEU A 165 8.42 4.40 12.80
C LEU A 165 7.64 4.80 11.54
N ALA A 166 7.79 4.01 10.47
CA ALA A 166 7.08 4.22 9.21
C ALA A 166 5.64 3.67 9.23
N LEU A 167 5.28 2.92 10.27
CA LEU A 167 4.02 2.18 10.39
C LEU A 167 3.76 1.34 9.13
N SER A 168 4.77 0.59 8.70
CA SER A 168 4.71 -0.16 7.45
C SER A 168 5.52 -1.45 7.50
N TRP A 169 5.12 -2.42 6.67
CA TRP A 169 5.89 -3.64 6.45
C TRP A 169 7.00 -3.41 5.45
N ILE A 170 8.17 -4.00 5.71
CA ILE A 170 9.36 -3.94 4.87
C ILE A 170 9.73 -5.37 4.46
N ASP A 171 9.90 -5.62 3.16
CA ASP A 171 10.55 -6.86 2.71
C ASP A 171 12.02 -6.86 3.18
N LYS A 172 12.42 -7.86 3.96
CA LYS A 172 13.80 -8.01 4.48
C LYS A 172 14.84 -8.16 3.36
N ALA A 173 14.42 -8.52 2.14
CA ALA A 173 15.27 -8.53 0.97
C ALA A 173 15.67 -7.12 0.49
N ILE A 174 14.92 -6.07 0.85
CA ILE A 174 15.26 -4.68 0.57
C ILE A 174 16.48 -4.30 1.42
N LYS A 175 17.56 -3.98 0.71
CA LYS A 175 18.83 -3.61 1.33
C LYS A 175 18.79 -2.16 1.77
N VAL A 176 19.30 -1.91 2.97
CA VAL A 176 19.64 -0.56 3.41
C VAL A 176 20.76 -0.04 2.51
N SER A 177 20.67 1.21 2.07
CA SER A 177 21.81 1.86 1.41
C SER A 177 22.92 2.11 2.43
N GLU A 178 24.10 1.53 2.19
CA GLU A 178 25.30 1.76 2.99
C GLU A 178 26.44 2.26 2.09
N PRO A 179 26.87 3.54 2.22
CA PRO A 179 26.34 4.58 3.12
C PRO A 179 24.89 4.99 2.79
N PRO A 180 24.18 5.69 3.70
CA PRO A 180 22.86 6.25 3.42
C PRO A 180 22.83 7.01 2.10
N LEU A 181 21.74 6.84 1.35
CA LEU A 181 21.60 7.48 0.04
C LEU A 181 21.36 8.98 0.20
N LEU A 182 20.55 9.37 1.18
CA LEU A 182 20.35 10.76 1.54
C LEU A 182 21.62 11.35 2.14
N ILE A 183 22.05 12.48 1.59
CA ILE A 183 23.20 13.22 2.10
C ILE A 183 22.68 14.38 2.94
N SER A 184 22.95 14.35 4.25
CA SER A 184 22.63 15.45 5.15
C SER A 184 23.62 16.60 4.98
N GLN A 185 23.10 17.78 4.63
CA GLN A 185 23.86 19.01 4.43
C GLN A 185 23.41 20.07 5.43
N GLN A 186 24.33 20.93 5.87
CA GLN A 186 24.01 22.01 6.80
C GLN A 186 23.65 23.27 6.00
N GLY A 187 22.37 23.67 6.02
CA GLY A 187 21.86 24.82 5.29
C GLY A 187 21.49 25.99 6.21
N ALA A 188 21.15 27.14 5.60
CA ALA A 188 20.75 28.36 6.31
C ALA A 188 19.52 28.17 7.23
N ASN A 189 18.68 27.16 6.96
CA ASN A 189 17.47 26.85 7.73
C ASN A 189 17.58 25.53 8.53
N GLY A 190 18.81 25.02 8.75
CA GLY A 190 19.04 23.74 9.43
C GLY A 190 19.50 22.62 8.48
N PRO A 191 19.59 21.37 8.98
CA PRO A 191 19.95 20.23 8.16
C PRO A 191 18.92 20.02 7.06
N LYS A 192 19.41 19.82 5.83
CA LYS A 192 18.60 19.44 4.68
C LYS A 192 19.17 18.14 4.13
N ASP A 193 18.31 17.15 3.96
CA ASP A 193 18.67 15.97 3.19
C ASP A 193 18.48 16.28 1.70
N CYS A 194 19.38 15.75 0.90
CA CYS A 194 19.29 15.83 -0.55
C CYS A 194 19.58 14.46 -1.15
N LEU A 195 18.99 14.21 -2.32
CA LEU A 195 19.21 13.02 -3.10
C LEU A 195 20.35 13.30 -4.12
N PRO A 196 21.34 12.40 -4.25
CA PRO A 196 22.43 12.58 -5.21
C PRO A 196 21.90 12.69 -6.64
N ALA A 197 22.54 13.54 -7.47
CA ALA A 197 22.16 13.70 -8.88
C ALA A 197 22.19 12.38 -9.68
N SER A 198 23.00 11.41 -9.25
CA SER A 198 23.04 10.07 -9.85
C SER A 198 21.71 9.32 -9.74
N GLU A 199 20.85 9.68 -8.79
CA GLU A 199 19.53 9.04 -8.60
C GLU A 199 18.42 9.66 -9.44
N PHE A 200 18.64 10.82 -10.08
CA PHE A 200 17.66 11.51 -10.91
C PHE A 200 17.54 10.85 -12.29
N SER A 201 17.21 9.56 -12.27
CA SER A 201 16.99 8.72 -13.43
C SER A 201 15.85 7.75 -13.17
N LEU A 202 14.91 7.62 -14.11
CA LEU A 202 13.84 6.61 -14.07
C LEU A 202 14.00 5.68 -15.25
N GLY A 203 14.40 4.42 -14.99
CA GLY A 203 14.66 3.43 -16.04
C GLY A 203 15.70 3.87 -17.09
N GLY A 204 16.66 4.71 -16.68
CA GLY A 204 17.72 5.24 -17.54
C GLY A 204 17.40 6.57 -18.22
N VAL A 205 16.17 7.07 -18.13
CA VAL A 205 15.80 8.43 -18.57
C VAL A 205 16.27 9.42 -17.52
N THR A 206 17.03 10.43 -17.92
CA THR A 206 17.63 11.43 -17.02
C THR A 206 17.09 12.82 -17.31
N ILE A 207 17.25 13.72 -16.33
CA ILE A 207 16.90 15.13 -16.46
C ILE A 207 17.74 15.89 -17.52
N TYR A 208 18.81 15.28 -18.02
CA TYR A 208 19.70 15.86 -19.03
C TYR A 208 19.42 15.34 -20.45
N ASP A 209 18.42 14.48 -20.61
CA ASP A 209 18.02 13.95 -21.91
C ASP A 209 17.31 15.00 -22.77
N THR A 210 17.23 14.71 -24.08
CA THR A 210 16.55 15.53 -25.08
C THR A 210 15.53 14.69 -25.80
N ALA A 211 14.55 15.31 -26.48
CA ALA A 211 13.58 14.56 -27.27
C ALA A 211 14.25 13.57 -28.26
N MET A 212 15.39 13.96 -28.84
CA MET A 212 16.15 13.10 -29.76
C MET A 212 16.72 11.85 -29.08
N SER A 213 17.23 11.95 -27.84
CA SER A 213 17.70 10.76 -27.12
C SER A 213 16.56 9.84 -26.69
N LEU A 214 15.35 10.40 -26.54
CA LEU A 214 14.14 9.72 -26.10
C LEU A 214 13.27 9.15 -27.24
N ALA A 215 13.70 9.27 -28.50
CA ALA A 215 12.91 8.86 -29.67
C ALA A 215 12.44 7.37 -29.66
N LYS A 216 13.07 6.51 -28.85
CA LYS A 216 12.65 5.11 -28.65
C LYS A 216 11.41 4.97 -27.76
N LEU A 217 11.13 5.95 -26.92
CA LEU A 217 10.00 5.97 -25.99
C LEU A 217 8.75 6.58 -26.64
N GLY A 218 8.93 7.44 -27.63
CA GLY A 218 7.83 8.07 -28.36
C GLY A 218 8.29 9.34 -29.07
N SER A 219 7.34 10.02 -29.69
CA SER A 219 7.53 11.38 -30.18
C SER A 219 6.84 12.36 -29.23
N PRO A 220 7.41 13.55 -28.97
CA PRO A 220 6.74 14.57 -28.16
C PRO A 220 5.39 14.95 -28.77
N GLU A 221 4.36 15.01 -27.92
CA GLU A 221 3.02 15.47 -28.26
C GLU A 221 2.73 16.79 -27.53
N ALA A 222 2.22 17.78 -28.26
CA ALA A 222 1.85 19.06 -27.68
C ALA A 222 0.70 18.91 -26.68
N THR A 223 0.87 19.46 -25.49
CA THR A 223 -0.16 19.44 -24.45
C THR A 223 -0.88 20.80 -24.36
N SER A 224 -1.96 20.85 -23.56
CA SER A 224 -2.56 22.14 -23.15
C SER A 224 -1.81 22.81 -22.00
N ALA A 225 -0.79 22.16 -21.42
CA ALA A 225 -0.02 22.70 -20.32
C ALA A 225 0.98 23.74 -20.81
N THR A 226 1.17 24.78 -20.00
CA THR A 226 2.16 25.81 -20.24
C THR A 226 2.88 26.14 -18.95
N THR A 227 4.12 26.60 -19.04
CA THR A 227 4.82 27.18 -17.89
C THR A 227 4.10 28.44 -17.37
N PRO A 228 4.43 28.96 -16.17
CA PRO A 228 3.87 30.22 -15.67
C PRO A 228 4.04 31.43 -16.62
N GLN A 229 5.02 31.38 -17.53
CA GLN A 229 5.33 32.38 -18.56
C GLN A 229 4.62 32.10 -19.89
N GLY A 230 3.82 31.04 -19.97
CA GLY A 230 3.05 30.68 -21.17
C GLY A 230 3.86 29.92 -22.22
N LEU A 231 5.02 29.35 -21.88
CA LEU A 231 5.78 28.51 -22.80
C LEU A 231 5.09 27.14 -22.93
N PRO A 232 4.96 26.58 -24.14
CA PRO A 232 4.32 25.28 -24.35
C PRO A 232 5.13 24.15 -23.72
N ILE A 233 4.43 23.15 -23.21
CA ILE A 233 5.02 21.92 -22.70
C ILE A 233 4.57 20.78 -23.61
N ASP A 234 5.55 20.06 -24.16
CA ASP A 234 5.32 18.82 -24.89
C ASP A 234 5.49 17.63 -23.95
N GLN A 235 4.87 16.50 -24.30
CA GLN A 235 4.88 15.31 -23.44
C GLN A 235 5.20 14.05 -24.25
N ILE A 236 6.01 13.17 -23.65
CA ILE A 236 6.17 11.79 -24.11
C ILE A 236 5.58 10.87 -23.04
N THR A 237 4.71 9.96 -23.45
CA THR A 237 4.13 8.94 -22.55
C THR A 237 4.54 7.54 -23.01
N ALA A 238 5.09 6.74 -22.11
CA ALA A 238 5.50 5.38 -22.39
C ALA A 238 5.28 4.47 -21.18
N HIS A 239 4.33 3.53 -21.25
CA HIS A 239 4.13 2.49 -20.24
C HIS A 239 4.14 3.00 -18.77
N GLY A 240 3.36 4.05 -18.48
CA GLY A 240 3.29 4.64 -17.14
C GLY A 240 4.41 5.63 -16.81
N LEU A 241 5.36 5.86 -17.72
CA LEU A 241 6.28 6.99 -17.67
C LEU A 241 5.69 8.18 -18.42
N GLU A 242 5.76 9.34 -17.81
CA GLU A 242 5.43 10.64 -18.36
C GLU A 242 6.69 11.51 -18.35
N ILE A 243 7.05 12.08 -19.50
CA ILE A 243 8.19 12.98 -19.64
C ILE A 243 7.66 14.30 -20.18
N SER A 244 7.84 15.38 -19.42
CA SER A 244 7.53 16.75 -19.82
C SER A 244 8.76 17.41 -20.43
N LEU A 245 8.59 18.03 -21.59
CA LEU A 245 9.63 18.72 -22.32
C LEU A 245 9.26 20.18 -22.59
N MET A 246 10.27 21.04 -22.55
CA MET A 246 10.18 22.43 -22.98
C MET A 246 11.39 22.74 -23.85
N ASP A 247 11.16 23.26 -25.07
CA ASP A 247 12.21 23.50 -26.07
C ASP A 247 13.14 22.27 -26.25
N GLU A 248 12.54 21.08 -26.39
CA GLU A 248 13.21 19.77 -26.56
C GLU A 248 14.02 19.26 -25.34
N ALA A 249 14.08 20.03 -24.25
CA ALA A 249 14.76 19.66 -23.01
C ALA A 249 13.78 19.11 -21.97
N VAL A 250 14.20 18.09 -21.22
CA VAL A 250 13.39 17.50 -20.15
C VAL A 250 13.26 18.48 -18.98
N ILE A 251 12.03 18.73 -18.55
CA ILE A 251 11.70 19.57 -17.37
C ILE A 251 10.96 18.79 -16.28
N GLY A 252 10.50 17.57 -16.59
CA GLY A 252 9.85 16.69 -15.62
C GLY A 252 9.83 15.25 -16.12
N ILE A 253 9.97 14.30 -15.21
CA ILE A 253 9.84 12.87 -15.48
C ILE A 253 9.05 12.27 -14.32
N THR A 254 7.95 11.57 -14.59
CA THR A 254 7.12 10.91 -13.56
C THR A 254 6.80 9.49 -13.99
N ALA A 255 7.04 8.52 -13.10
CA ALA A 255 6.63 7.13 -13.27
C ALA A 255 5.44 6.80 -12.36
N ALA A 256 4.45 6.11 -12.92
CA ALA A 256 3.28 5.56 -12.25
C ALA A 256 3.23 4.02 -12.30
N THR A 257 4.31 3.38 -12.75
CA THR A 257 4.48 1.92 -12.83
C THR A 257 5.87 1.51 -12.33
N GLU A 258 6.01 0.25 -11.92
CA GLU A 258 7.25 -0.25 -11.30
C GLU A 258 8.42 -0.48 -12.30
N ASP A 259 8.15 -0.35 -13.60
CA ASP A 259 9.10 -0.62 -14.69
C ASP A 259 10.26 0.40 -14.74
N TRP A 260 10.15 1.50 -14.00
CA TRP A 260 11.03 2.66 -14.09
C TRP A 260 11.74 2.94 -12.76
N PRO A 261 12.57 2.02 -12.23
CA PRO A 261 13.27 2.24 -10.98
C PRO A 261 14.37 3.30 -11.11
N THR A 262 14.70 3.93 -9.99
CA THR A 262 15.97 4.68 -9.84
C THR A 262 17.15 3.71 -9.74
N PRO A 263 18.40 4.19 -9.89
CA PRO A 263 19.59 3.36 -9.71
C PRO A 263 19.70 2.68 -8.33
N SER A 264 19.24 3.33 -7.26
CA SER A 264 19.14 2.74 -5.92
C SER A 264 17.97 1.76 -5.75
N GLY A 265 17.04 1.71 -6.72
CA GLY A 265 15.89 0.81 -6.71
C GLY A 265 14.61 1.43 -6.14
N LEU A 266 14.55 2.74 -5.91
CA LEU A 266 13.27 3.41 -5.64
C LEU A 266 12.36 3.23 -6.84
N LYS A 267 11.14 2.74 -6.60
CA LYS A 267 10.15 2.47 -7.65
C LYS A 267 8.73 2.50 -7.09
N VAL A 268 7.76 2.59 -8.00
CA VAL A 268 6.34 2.41 -7.70
C VAL A 268 6.09 1.05 -7.04
N GLY A 269 5.18 1.01 -6.07
CA GLY A 269 4.80 -0.20 -5.33
C GLY A 269 5.54 -0.45 -4.01
N LEU A 270 6.66 0.27 -3.75
CA LEU A 270 7.36 0.17 -2.46
C LEU A 270 6.52 0.73 -1.31
N THR A 271 6.67 0.19 -0.11
CA THR A 271 6.08 0.77 1.11
C THR A 271 6.89 1.98 1.59
N ARG A 272 6.32 2.81 2.47
CA ARG A 272 7.05 3.93 3.11
C ARG A 272 8.33 3.47 3.79
N GLY A 273 8.28 2.38 4.56
CA GLY A 273 9.44 1.81 5.25
C GLY A 273 10.51 1.31 4.27
N GLU A 274 10.12 0.70 3.15
CA GLU A 274 11.07 0.30 2.09
C GLU A 274 11.75 1.51 1.45
N VAL A 275 10.99 2.58 1.17
CA VAL A 275 11.54 3.85 0.69
C VAL A 275 12.52 4.42 1.71
N VAL A 276 12.13 4.55 2.98
CA VAL A 276 13.01 5.04 4.06
C VAL A 276 14.28 4.19 4.17
N ARG A 277 14.16 2.86 4.01
CA ARG A 277 15.29 1.94 4.07
C ARG A 277 16.27 2.13 2.92
N ILE A 278 15.77 2.33 1.69
CA ILE A 278 16.61 2.64 0.52
C ILE A 278 17.26 4.02 0.68
N LEU A 279 16.51 5.01 1.17
CA LEU A 279 17.01 6.36 1.44
C LEU A 279 18.08 6.36 2.56
N GLY A 280 18.00 5.40 3.48
CA GLY A 280 18.89 5.23 4.63
C GLY A 280 18.37 5.90 5.91
N HIS A 281 17.52 6.93 5.78
CA HIS A 281 16.78 7.56 6.88
C HIS A 281 15.58 8.34 6.35
N VAL A 282 14.70 8.77 7.27
CA VAL A 282 13.53 9.61 6.96
C VAL A 282 14.02 11.00 6.53
N PRO A 283 13.54 11.55 5.42
CA PRO A 283 13.99 12.86 4.97
C PRO A 283 13.73 13.97 5.99
N ALA A 284 14.67 14.91 6.10
CA ALA A 284 14.52 16.07 6.96
C ALA A 284 13.26 16.89 6.61
N GLY A 285 12.38 17.09 7.61
CA GLY A 285 11.19 17.93 7.50
C GLY A 285 9.90 17.20 7.10
N VAL A 286 9.94 15.88 6.94
CA VAL A 286 8.75 15.02 6.78
C VAL A 286 8.70 13.98 7.90
N TYR A 287 7.52 13.43 8.17
CA TYR A 287 7.33 12.26 9.01
C TYR A 287 7.36 10.99 8.17
N ALA A 288 7.82 9.88 8.74
CA ALA A 288 7.92 8.60 8.03
C ALA A 288 6.57 8.07 7.51
N ALA A 289 5.46 8.54 8.10
CA ALA A 289 4.09 8.18 7.72
C ALA A 289 3.43 9.18 6.77
N ASP A 290 4.11 10.26 6.34
CA ASP A 290 3.53 11.24 5.42
C ASP A 290 3.21 10.63 4.04
N ASP A 291 2.20 11.17 3.37
CA ASP A 291 1.74 10.70 2.05
C ASP A 291 2.60 11.19 0.88
N GLN A 292 3.59 12.05 1.14
CA GLN A 292 4.51 12.54 0.13
C GLN A 292 5.89 12.78 0.73
N PHE A 293 6.94 12.31 0.07
CA PHE A 293 8.31 12.74 0.32
C PHE A 293 8.80 13.65 -0.80
N LYS A 294 9.30 14.82 -0.42
CA LYS A 294 9.82 15.83 -1.34
C LYS A 294 11.29 16.09 -1.03
N LEU A 295 12.17 15.79 -1.98
CA LEU A 295 13.62 15.72 -1.78
C LEU A 295 14.37 16.59 -2.80
N PRO A 296 15.16 17.60 -2.39
CA PRO A 296 15.98 18.36 -3.33
C PRO A 296 17.14 17.51 -3.85
N ILE A 297 17.64 17.87 -5.03
CA ILE A 297 18.92 17.36 -5.54
C ILE A 297 20.10 17.92 -4.74
N CYS A 298 21.15 17.12 -4.55
CA CYS A 298 22.36 17.60 -3.89
C CYS A 298 23.11 18.62 -4.77
N PRO A 299 23.52 19.77 -4.20
CA PRO A 299 24.27 20.78 -4.94
C PRO A 299 25.63 20.23 -5.38
N THR A 300 26.03 20.51 -6.62
CA THR A 300 27.27 20.03 -7.22
C THR A 300 28.41 21.07 -7.18
N GLY A 301 28.17 22.27 -6.60
CA GLY A 301 29.17 23.35 -6.44
C GLY A 301 28.62 24.59 -5.68
N GLU A 302 29.47 25.60 -5.47
CA GLU A 302 29.05 26.89 -4.88
C GLU A 302 28.16 27.68 -5.86
N GLY A 303 26.90 27.91 -5.49
CA GLY A 303 25.98 28.78 -6.21
C GLY A 303 24.97 28.09 -7.14
N ASP A 304 25.00 26.76 -7.23
CA ASP A 304 24.07 25.99 -8.08
C ASP A 304 23.11 25.17 -7.20
N ALA A 305 22.01 25.82 -6.80
CA ALA A 305 20.81 25.09 -6.41
C ALA A 305 20.02 24.89 -7.70
N SER A 306 20.39 23.88 -8.49
CA SER A 306 19.47 23.36 -9.50
C SER A 306 18.18 22.97 -8.74
N GLU A 307 17.08 23.68 -8.96
CA GLU A 307 15.82 23.54 -8.20
C GLU A 307 15.05 22.25 -8.54
N TRP A 308 15.77 21.18 -8.90
CA TRP A 308 15.16 19.89 -9.14
C TRP A 308 14.79 19.22 -7.83
N THR A 309 13.59 18.65 -7.83
CA THR A 309 13.04 17.97 -6.67
C THR A 309 12.55 16.60 -7.09
N ALA A 310 12.90 15.59 -6.30
CA ALA A 310 12.24 14.29 -6.36
C ALA A 310 10.97 14.34 -5.51
N GLU A 311 9.86 13.87 -6.08
CA GLU A 311 8.58 13.70 -5.41
C GLU A 311 8.22 12.22 -5.42
N ILE A 312 7.97 11.67 -4.24
CA ILE A 312 7.51 10.29 -4.05
C ILE A 312 6.16 10.39 -3.37
N ASP A 313 5.09 10.09 -4.11
CA ASP A 313 3.72 10.14 -3.60
C ASP A 313 3.25 8.74 -3.25
N PHE A 314 2.62 8.61 -2.09
CA PHE A 314 2.04 7.37 -1.62
C PHE A 314 0.54 7.35 -1.90
N GLY A 315 0.06 6.24 -2.45
CA GLY A 315 -1.35 6.00 -2.72
C GLY A 315 -2.13 5.67 -1.44
N GLN A 316 -3.45 5.47 -1.61
CA GLN A 316 -4.33 5.04 -0.51
C GLN A 316 -3.92 3.69 0.08
N ASP A 317 -3.25 2.85 -0.71
CA ASP A 317 -2.67 1.56 -0.33
C ASP A 317 -1.33 1.68 0.41
N ARG A 318 -0.93 2.91 0.74
CA ARG A 318 0.29 3.23 1.50
C ARG A 318 1.58 2.81 0.79
N ARG A 319 1.49 2.54 -0.51
CA ARG A 319 2.62 2.23 -1.38
C ARG A 319 2.87 3.40 -2.31
N VAL A 320 4.08 3.48 -2.83
CA VAL A 320 4.44 4.51 -3.82
C VAL A 320 3.51 4.36 -5.02
N ALA A 321 2.71 5.39 -5.27
CA ALA A 321 1.84 5.51 -6.43
C ALA A 321 2.57 6.18 -7.60
N THR A 322 3.35 7.22 -7.30
CA THR A 322 4.16 7.93 -8.29
C THR A 322 5.53 8.28 -7.74
N ILE A 323 6.53 8.26 -8.62
CA ILE A 323 7.85 8.86 -8.38
C ILE A 323 8.12 9.81 -9.52
N GLY A 324 8.48 11.05 -9.21
CA GLY A 324 8.83 12.04 -10.21
C GLY A 324 10.06 12.86 -9.86
N PHE A 325 10.71 13.36 -10.91
CA PHE A 325 11.75 14.38 -10.83
C PHE A 325 11.23 15.61 -11.56
N LEU A 326 11.06 16.70 -10.84
CA LEU A 326 10.49 17.94 -11.37
C LEU A 326 11.54 19.04 -11.27
N GLY A 327 11.81 19.70 -12.40
CA GLY A 327 12.68 20.85 -12.46
C GLY A 327 11.96 22.12 -12.01
N PRO A 328 12.70 23.23 -11.85
CA PRO A 328 12.07 24.54 -11.83
C PRO A 328 11.30 24.70 -13.13
N LEU A 329 10.01 25.01 -13.02
CA LEU A 329 9.34 25.69 -14.12
C LEU A 329 10.10 27.03 -14.27
N PRO A 330 10.63 27.36 -15.46
CA PRO A 330 11.30 28.65 -15.67
C PRO A 330 10.38 29.84 -15.36
#